data_AF-A0AAE2JTY2-F1
#
_entry.id   AF-A0AAE2JTY2-F1
#
_cell.length_a   1.000
_cell.length_b   1.000
_cell.length_c   1.000
_cell.angle_alpha   90.00
_cell.angle_beta   90.00
_cell.angle_gamma   90.00
#
_symmetry.space_group_name_H-M   'P 1'
#
loop_
_entity.id
_entity.type
_entity.pdbx_description
1 polymer ?
#
loop_
_entity_poly.entity_id
_entity_poly.type
_entity_poly.pdbx_seq_one_letter_code
_entity_poly.pdbx_strand_id
1 'polypeptide(L)'
;MTEYELITTKLNELIKMSRKKELSQDQLFDICIYLTNVIDDVLLKKNLKDDLINQNDQFYYLLYLLKTLLAILFTRNAFFNFDIFNKLNPVLLFYIKQSLDHQFYDDPKKNYLLENSELHSLTSMYLYVFSIFNKLIKKINYLNLKYNLKPNIEEYKRSSFINDFTNLSYAFFKTRGTQYRSEQFFLLLKHSWIFNHLLEIKTNLDNSDYLVNLVFELECLFIIICRIFIQITLDFKTNYEINKLLEINSTNL
;
A
#
# COMPACT_ATOMS: atom_id res chain seq x y z
N MET A 1 -2.70 -30.79 -2.55
CA MET A 1 -3.14 -29.41 -2.33
C MET A 1 -1.98 -28.50 -2.72
N THR A 2 -2.15 -27.63 -3.70
CA THR A 2 -1.09 -26.70 -4.13
C THR A 2 -0.87 -25.62 -3.07
N GLU A 3 0.28 -24.94 -3.09
CA GLU A 3 0.57 -23.82 -2.19
C GLU A 3 -0.49 -22.71 -2.33
N TYR A 4 -0.94 -22.46 -3.57
CA TYR A 4 -2.05 -21.56 -3.88
C TYR A 4 -3.37 -21.95 -3.20
N GLU A 5 -3.75 -23.23 -3.23
CA GLU A 5 -4.98 -23.72 -2.61
C GLU A 5 -4.94 -23.53 -1.08
N LEU A 6 -3.77 -23.73 -0.47
CA LEU A 6 -3.56 -23.48 0.97
C LEU A 6 -3.76 -22.00 1.30
N ILE A 7 -3.11 -21.09 0.56
CA ILE A 7 -3.23 -19.64 0.74
C ILE A 7 -4.69 -19.20 0.56
N THR A 8 -5.32 -19.66 -0.52
CA THR A 8 -6.72 -19.34 -0.84
C THR A 8 -7.67 -19.79 0.27
N THR A 9 -7.50 -21.01 0.77
CA THR A 9 -8.29 -21.55 1.89
C THR A 9 -8.09 -20.68 3.12
N LYS A 10 -6.84 -20.34 3.44
CA LYS A 10 -6.52 -19.54 4.61
C LYS A 10 -7.08 -18.12 4.53
N LEU A 11 -6.98 -17.45 3.38
CA LEU A 11 -7.55 -16.11 3.18
C LEU A 11 -9.07 -16.12 3.35
N ASN A 12 -9.76 -17.14 2.84
CA ASN A 12 -11.20 -17.28 3.03
C ASN A 12 -11.60 -17.42 4.52
N GLU A 13 -10.84 -18.21 5.29
CA GLU A 13 -11.03 -18.31 6.75
C GLU A 13 -10.83 -16.94 7.41
N LEU A 14 -9.73 -16.26 7.10
CA LEU A 14 -9.39 -14.97 7.68
C LEU A 14 -10.39 -13.87 7.33
N ILE A 15 -10.95 -13.87 6.11
CA ILE A 15 -12.05 -12.98 5.73
C ILE A 15 -13.30 -13.26 6.57
N LYS A 16 -13.69 -14.53 6.71
CA LYS A 16 -14.85 -14.92 7.54
C LYS A 16 -14.66 -14.50 9.00
N MET A 17 -13.45 -14.66 9.53
CA MET A 17 -13.11 -14.21 10.89
C MET A 17 -13.14 -12.69 11.00
N SER A 18 -12.53 -11.97 10.04
CA SER A 18 -12.36 -10.52 10.08
C SER A 18 -13.66 -9.73 9.89
N ARG A 19 -14.69 -10.37 9.34
CA ARG A 19 -16.05 -9.80 9.29
C ARG A 19 -16.77 -9.81 10.64
N LYS A 20 -16.34 -10.61 11.62
CA LYS A 20 -16.95 -10.67 12.95
C LYS A 20 -16.46 -9.52 13.82
N LYS A 21 -17.36 -8.79 14.49
CA LYS A 21 -17.01 -7.60 15.32
C LYS A 21 -16.04 -7.89 16.47
N GLU A 22 -15.93 -9.14 16.91
CA GLU A 22 -15.23 -9.53 18.15
C GLU A 22 -13.70 -9.67 18.07
N LEU A 23 -13.07 -9.57 16.89
CA LEU A 23 -11.62 -9.72 16.81
C LEU A 23 -10.89 -8.60 17.57
N SER A 24 -9.91 -8.99 18.40
CA SER A 24 -9.04 -8.06 19.10
C SER A 24 -8.07 -7.37 18.13
N GLN A 25 -7.50 -6.23 18.55
CA GLN A 25 -6.48 -5.55 17.76
C GLN A 25 -5.25 -6.43 17.52
N ASP A 26 -4.84 -7.22 18.52
CA ASP A 26 -3.71 -8.15 18.38
C ASP A 26 -3.99 -9.23 17.32
N GLN A 27 -5.22 -9.78 17.29
CA GLN A 27 -5.60 -10.75 16.27
C GLN A 27 -5.61 -10.13 14.87
N LEU A 28 -6.12 -8.91 14.72
CA LEU A 28 -6.09 -8.19 13.45
C LEU A 28 -4.64 -7.91 13.00
N PHE A 29 -3.75 -7.63 13.95
CA PHE A 29 -2.35 -7.39 13.70
C PHE A 29 -1.58 -8.67 13.29
N ASP A 30 -1.87 -9.81 13.92
CA ASP A 30 -1.30 -11.11 13.52
C ASP A 30 -1.69 -11.47 12.07
N ILE A 31 -2.92 -11.14 11.67
CA ILE A 31 -3.37 -11.30 10.29
C ILE A 31 -2.55 -10.42 9.34
N CYS A 32 -2.24 -9.18 9.73
CA CYS A 32 -1.37 -8.31 8.92
C CYS A 32 0.03 -8.91 8.72
N ILE A 33 0.62 -9.54 9.75
CA ILE A 33 1.92 -10.22 9.64
C ILE A 33 1.84 -11.41 8.68
N TYR A 34 0.78 -12.20 8.73
CA TYR A 34 0.58 -13.27 7.75
C TYR A 34 0.53 -12.70 6.32
N LEU A 35 -0.21 -11.61 6.14
CA LEU A 35 -0.36 -10.96 4.83
C LEU A 35 0.93 -10.38 4.27
N THR A 36 1.90 -9.98 5.10
CA THR A 36 3.19 -9.51 4.57
C THR A 36 3.88 -10.59 3.75
N ASN A 37 3.91 -11.83 4.26
CA ASN A 37 4.57 -12.93 3.58
C ASN A 37 3.83 -13.31 2.30
N VAL A 38 2.49 -13.42 2.37
CA VAL A 38 1.68 -13.77 1.21
C VAL A 38 1.83 -12.73 0.10
N ILE A 39 1.77 -11.43 0.41
CA ILE A 39 1.93 -10.37 -0.60
C ILE A 39 3.34 -10.39 -1.18
N ASP A 40 4.36 -10.55 -0.33
CA ASP A 40 5.75 -10.57 -0.78
C ASP A 40 5.99 -11.76 -1.73
N ASP A 41 5.43 -12.93 -1.45
CA ASP A 41 5.58 -14.13 -2.28
C ASP A 41 4.75 -14.08 -3.57
N VAL A 42 3.48 -13.64 -3.50
CA VAL A 42 2.54 -13.63 -4.62
C VAL A 42 2.81 -12.49 -5.61
N LEU A 43 3.11 -11.28 -5.10
CA LEU A 43 3.21 -10.07 -5.93
C LEU A 43 4.64 -9.58 -6.10
N LEU A 44 5.47 -9.63 -5.05
CA LEU A 44 6.76 -8.94 -5.08
C LEU A 44 7.91 -9.82 -5.58
N LYS A 45 7.91 -11.10 -5.23
CA LYS A 45 8.91 -12.09 -5.65
C LYS A 45 8.50 -12.77 -6.95
N LYS A 46 9.51 -13.29 -7.69
CA LYS A 46 9.29 -13.95 -8.98
C LYS A 46 8.68 -15.35 -8.87
N ASN A 47 9.03 -16.08 -7.81
CA ASN A 47 8.80 -17.53 -7.72
C ASN A 47 7.31 -17.91 -7.86
N LEU A 48 6.42 -17.27 -7.10
CA LEU A 48 4.99 -17.62 -7.13
C LEU A 48 4.23 -16.94 -8.29
N LYS A 49 4.73 -15.79 -8.73
CA LYS A 49 4.09 -14.94 -9.73
C LYS A 49 4.02 -15.61 -11.10
N ASP A 50 5.13 -16.16 -11.56
CA ASP A 50 5.23 -16.71 -12.92
C ASP A 50 4.39 -17.99 -13.06
N ASP A 51 4.25 -18.76 -11.97
CA ASP A 51 3.38 -19.95 -11.91
C ASP A 51 1.89 -19.60 -11.92
N LEU A 52 1.50 -18.49 -11.28
CA LEU A 52 0.11 -18.05 -11.16
C LEU A 52 -0.40 -17.30 -12.39
N ILE A 53 0.44 -16.50 -13.07
CA ILE A 53 0.04 -15.78 -14.29
C ILE A 53 -0.36 -16.76 -15.40
N ASN A 54 0.27 -17.94 -15.46
CA ASN A 54 -0.12 -19.00 -16.39
C ASN A 54 -1.52 -19.59 -16.09
N GLN A 55 -2.08 -19.31 -14.90
CA GLN A 55 -3.40 -19.76 -14.43
C GLN A 55 -4.29 -18.55 -14.10
N ASN A 56 -4.37 -17.57 -15.03
CA ASN A 56 -5.04 -16.27 -14.90
C ASN A 56 -6.24 -16.21 -13.93
N ASP A 57 -7.25 -17.08 -14.06
CA ASP A 57 -8.45 -17.03 -13.21
C ASP A 57 -8.15 -17.26 -11.71
N GLN A 58 -7.21 -18.16 -11.39
CA GLN A 58 -6.77 -18.41 -10.01
C GLN A 58 -6.03 -17.20 -9.45
N PHE A 59 -5.13 -16.62 -10.25
CA PHE A 59 -4.40 -15.42 -9.84
C PHE A 59 -5.34 -14.25 -9.53
N TYR A 60 -6.29 -13.96 -10.41
CA TYR A 60 -7.28 -12.89 -10.19
C TYR A 60 -8.13 -13.16 -8.94
N TYR A 61 -8.55 -14.40 -8.69
CA TYR A 61 -9.31 -14.74 -7.50
C TYR A 61 -8.50 -14.52 -6.21
N LEU A 62 -7.21 -14.86 -6.21
CA LEU A 62 -6.34 -14.62 -5.06
C LEU A 62 -6.13 -13.14 -4.79
N LEU A 63 -5.94 -12.32 -5.83
CA LEU A 63 -5.85 -10.87 -5.68
C LEU A 63 -7.14 -10.29 -5.08
N TYR A 64 -8.28 -10.74 -5.58
CA TYR A 64 -9.59 -10.36 -5.05
C TYR A 64 -9.72 -10.68 -3.55
N LEU A 65 -9.28 -11.87 -3.11
CA LEU A 65 -9.29 -12.24 -1.70
C LEU A 65 -8.32 -11.38 -0.87
N LEU A 66 -7.12 -11.11 -1.37
CA LEU A 66 -6.14 -10.24 -0.71
C LEU A 66 -6.69 -8.81 -0.55
N LYS A 67 -7.19 -8.22 -1.63
CA LYS A 67 -7.85 -6.90 -1.63
C LYS A 67 -8.99 -6.88 -0.62
N THR A 68 -9.87 -7.88 -0.63
CA THR A 68 -11.01 -7.97 0.28
C THR A 68 -10.56 -8.00 1.74
N LEU A 69 -9.60 -8.84 2.09
CA LEU A 69 -9.11 -8.94 3.47
C LEU A 69 -8.42 -7.65 3.91
N LEU A 70 -7.58 -7.06 3.07
CA LEU A 70 -6.91 -5.79 3.34
C LEU A 70 -7.90 -4.65 3.54
N ALA A 71 -8.96 -4.58 2.73
CA ALA A 71 -10.02 -3.58 2.89
C ALA A 71 -10.75 -3.72 4.24
N ILE A 72 -11.05 -4.96 4.67
CA ILE A 72 -11.65 -5.22 5.99
C ILE A 72 -10.71 -4.78 7.11
N LEU A 73 -9.43 -5.17 7.04
CA LEU A 73 -8.45 -4.83 8.07
C LEU A 73 -8.23 -3.30 8.14
N PHE A 74 -8.12 -2.64 6.98
CA PHE A 74 -7.92 -1.20 6.90
C PHE A 74 -9.11 -0.41 7.46
N THR A 75 -10.33 -0.78 7.08
CA THR A 75 -11.57 -0.13 7.60
C THR A 75 -11.76 -0.33 9.10
N ARG A 76 -11.18 -1.40 9.66
CA ARG A 76 -11.17 -1.67 11.10
C ARG A 76 -9.98 -1.06 11.84
N ASN A 77 -9.20 -0.20 11.19
CA ASN A 77 -8.02 0.41 11.79
C ASN A 77 -7.05 -0.66 12.34
N ALA A 78 -6.87 -1.79 11.65
CA ALA A 78 -5.91 -2.81 12.08
C ALA A 78 -4.45 -2.36 11.89
N PHE A 79 -4.22 -1.47 10.94
CA PHE A 79 -2.90 -0.92 10.61
C PHE A 79 -3.02 0.52 10.12
N PHE A 80 -1.90 1.25 10.17
CA PHE A 80 -1.72 2.61 9.65
C PHE A 80 -2.56 3.69 10.35
N ASN A 81 -2.64 3.58 11.68
CA ASN A 81 -3.32 4.55 12.55
C ASN A 81 -2.37 5.64 13.04
N PHE A 82 -1.69 6.32 12.13
CA PHE A 82 -0.74 7.37 12.48
C PHE A 82 -1.36 8.75 12.35
N ASP A 83 -1.34 9.55 13.41
CA ASP A 83 -1.92 10.90 13.39
C ASP A 83 -1.25 11.79 12.33
N ILE A 84 0.07 11.61 12.16
CA ILE A 84 0.84 12.32 11.14
C ILE A 84 0.37 11.99 9.71
N PHE A 85 -0.26 10.84 9.48
CA PHE A 85 -0.71 10.37 8.16
C PHE A 85 -2.22 10.29 8.01
N ASN A 86 -3.01 10.76 8.99
CA ASN A 86 -4.47 10.63 9.00
C ASN A 86 -5.18 11.07 7.70
N LYS A 87 -4.66 12.09 7.00
CA LYS A 87 -5.19 12.60 5.73
C LYS A 87 -5.01 11.65 4.54
N LEU A 88 -4.25 10.56 4.69
CA LEU A 88 -4.09 9.53 3.67
C LEU A 88 -5.19 8.48 3.71
N ASN A 89 -5.77 8.21 4.90
CA ASN A 89 -6.79 7.18 5.06
C ASN A 89 -8.04 7.42 4.18
N PRO A 90 -8.54 8.67 4.05
CA PRO A 90 -9.67 8.95 3.16
C PRO A 90 -9.44 8.52 1.70
N VAL A 91 -8.20 8.49 1.20
CA VAL A 91 -7.91 8.09 -0.19
C VAL A 91 -8.23 6.61 -0.39
N LEU A 92 -7.76 5.74 0.50
CA LEU A 92 -8.04 4.30 0.41
C LEU A 92 -9.48 3.98 0.79
N LEU A 93 -10.05 4.65 1.80
CA LEU A 93 -11.46 4.47 2.15
C LEU A 93 -12.38 4.87 0.98
N PHE A 94 -12.03 5.91 0.25
CA PHE A 94 -12.76 6.31 -0.96
C PHE A 94 -12.68 5.23 -2.03
N TYR A 95 -11.49 4.69 -2.33
CA TYR A 95 -11.35 3.56 -3.26
C TYR A 95 -12.18 2.35 -2.83
N ILE A 96 -12.11 1.93 -1.56
CA ILE A 96 -12.88 0.80 -1.03
C ILE A 96 -14.38 1.04 -1.22
N LYS A 97 -14.86 2.25 -0.90
CA LYS A 97 -16.27 2.61 -1.06
C LYS A 97 -16.69 2.55 -2.53
N GLN A 98 -15.89 3.12 -3.42
CA GLN A 98 -16.15 3.11 -4.86
C GLN A 98 -16.16 1.67 -5.43
N SER A 99 -15.25 0.80 -5.00
CA SER A 99 -15.26 -0.61 -5.44
C SER A 99 -16.48 -1.38 -4.94
N LEU A 100 -17.01 -1.06 -3.77
CA LEU A 100 -18.23 -1.68 -3.25
C LEU A 100 -19.49 -1.19 -3.99
N ASP A 101 -19.52 0.09 -4.36
CA ASP A 101 -20.69 0.71 -4.98
C ASP A 101 -20.74 0.47 -6.50
N HIS A 102 -19.60 0.23 -7.15
CA HIS A 102 -19.49 0.11 -8.60
C HIS A 102 -18.69 -1.14 -9.03
N GLN A 103 -19.39 -2.08 -9.64
CA GLN A 103 -18.84 -3.38 -10.08
C GLN A 103 -17.67 -3.27 -11.07
N PHE A 104 -17.57 -2.17 -11.83
CA PHE A 104 -16.52 -2.00 -12.84
C PHE A 104 -15.12 -1.91 -12.25
N TYR A 105 -14.98 -1.61 -10.94
CA TYR A 105 -13.69 -1.64 -10.22
C TYR A 105 -13.19 -3.05 -9.88
N ASP A 106 -14.02 -4.09 -10.09
CA ASP A 106 -13.73 -5.49 -9.79
C ASP A 106 -13.87 -6.40 -11.03
N ASP A 107 -14.12 -5.83 -12.22
CA ASP A 107 -14.34 -6.60 -13.46
C ASP A 107 -13.17 -6.45 -14.45
N PRO A 108 -12.13 -7.31 -14.33
CA PRO A 108 -10.96 -7.24 -15.20
C PRO A 108 -11.25 -7.72 -16.64
N LYS A 109 -12.37 -8.39 -16.88
CA LYS A 109 -12.71 -9.00 -18.18
C LYS A 109 -13.54 -8.08 -19.07
N LYS A 110 -14.02 -6.96 -18.53
CA LYS A 110 -14.87 -6.03 -19.27
C LYS A 110 -14.04 -5.12 -20.18
N ASN A 111 -14.34 -5.17 -21.47
CA ASN A 111 -13.81 -4.24 -22.45
C ASN A 111 -14.65 -2.96 -22.41
N TYR A 112 -14.06 -1.87 -21.94
CA TYR A 112 -14.69 -0.56 -22.00
C TYR A 112 -14.25 0.16 -23.27
N LEU A 113 -15.18 0.86 -23.92
CA LEU A 113 -14.87 1.77 -25.03
C LEU A 113 -14.23 3.05 -24.48
N LEU A 114 -13.38 3.71 -25.27
CA LEU A 114 -12.68 4.94 -24.86
C LEU A 114 -13.63 6.05 -24.38
N GLU A 115 -14.86 6.08 -24.90
CA GLU A 115 -15.89 7.07 -24.56
C GLU A 115 -16.60 6.76 -23.21
N ASN A 116 -16.33 5.61 -22.61
CA ASN A 116 -17.02 5.17 -21.40
C ASN A 116 -16.50 5.92 -20.16
N SER A 117 -17.44 6.45 -19.37
CA SER A 117 -17.18 7.12 -18.08
C SER A 117 -16.38 6.27 -17.08
N GLU A 118 -16.48 4.94 -17.22
CA GLU A 118 -15.81 3.94 -16.42
C GLU A 118 -14.30 3.99 -16.60
N LEU A 119 -13.79 4.14 -17.83
CA LEU A 119 -12.35 4.26 -18.06
C LEU A 119 -11.78 5.53 -17.44
N HIS A 120 -12.49 6.65 -17.57
CA HIS A 120 -12.08 7.89 -16.92
C HIS A 120 -12.08 7.77 -15.39
N SER A 121 -13.05 7.04 -14.83
CA SER A 121 -13.16 6.78 -13.40
C SER A 121 -12.09 5.84 -12.88
N LEU A 122 -11.69 4.83 -13.66
CA LEU A 122 -10.55 3.96 -13.38
C LEU A 122 -9.24 4.75 -13.40
N THR A 123 -8.98 5.54 -14.45
CA THR A 123 -7.79 6.40 -14.56
C THR A 123 -7.72 7.42 -13.43
N SER A 124 -8.81 8.12 -13.15
CA SER A 124 -8.86 9.12 -12.08
C SER A 124 -8.59 8.49 -10.72
N MET A 125 -9.21 7.33 -10.45
CA MET A 125 -8.97 6.57 -9.23
C MET A 125 -7.51 6.10 -9.14
N TYR A 126 -6.93 5.63 -10.25
CA TYR A 126 -5.56 5.16 -10.29
C TYR A 126 -4.59 6.27 -9.89
N LEU A 127 -4.69 7.42 -10.54
CA LEU A 127 -3.87 8.60 -10.22
C LEU A 127 -4.10 9.07 -8.78
N TYR A 128 -5.35 9.05 -8.31
CA TYR A 128 -5.70 9.46 -6.95
C TYR A 128 -5.09 8.54 -5.88
N VAL A 129 -5.20 7.22 -6.05
CA VAL A 129 -4.61 6.23 -5.15
C VAL A 129 -3.08 6.27 -5.22
N PHE A 130 -2.50 6.35 -6.43
CA PHE A 130 -1.05 6.45 -6.64
C PHE A 130 -0.45 7.69 -5.96
N SER A 131 -1.22 8.77 -5.83
CA SER A 131 -0.78 10.00 -5.15
C SER A 131 -0.35 9.78 -3.70
N ILE A 132 -0.73 8.67 -3.05
CA ILE A 132 -0.31 8.31 -1.69
C ILE A 132 1.21 8.31 -1.54
N PHE A 133 1.96 7.79 -2.51
CA PHE A 133 3.43 7.74 -2.44
C PHE A 133 4.04 9.14 -2.32
N ASN A 134 3.57 10.07 -3.15
CA ASN A 134 4.02 11.46 -3.10
C ASN A 134 3.58 12.16 -1.81
N LYS A 135 2.37 11.88 -1.32
CA LYS A 135 1.86 12.48 -0.08
C LYS A 135 2.62 11.98 1.16
N LEU A 136 3.03 10.71 1.19
CA LEU A 136 3.89 10.15 2.25
C LEU A 136 5.22 10.89 2.34
N ILE A 137 5.94 11.02 1.21
CA ILE A 137 7.23 11.73 1.15
C ILE A 137 7.07 13.18 1.54
N LYS A 138 6.08 13.88 0.98
CA LYS A 138 5.83 15.29 1.30
C LYS A 138 5.55 15.50 2.78
N LYS A 139 4.78 14.60 3.40
CA LYS A 139 4.48 14.70 4.84
C LYS A 139 5.74 14.49 5.68
N ILE A 140 6.53 13.46 5.40
CA ILE A 140 7.77 13.19 6.12
C ILE A 140 8.77 14.34 5.94
N ASN A 141 8.96 14.82 4.71
CA ASN A 141 9.87 15.92 4.42
C ASN A 141 9.44 17.21 5.13
N TYR A 142 8.13 17.50 5.15
CA TYR A 142 7.59 18.62 5.93
C TYR A 142 7.90 18.49 7.42
N LEU A 143 7.75 17.30 8.01
CA LEU A 143 8.08 17.08 9.42
C LEU A 143 9.59 17.24 9.67
N ASN A 144 10.44 16.69 8.79
CA ASN A 144 11.89 16.86 8.90
C ASN A 144 12.30 18.33 8.86
N LEU A 145 11.73 19.12 7.93
CA LEU A 145 11.96 20.57 7.83
C LEU A 145 11.47 21.32 9.06
N LYS A 146 10.23 21.06 9.48
CA LYS A 146 9.57 21.80 10.56
C LYS A 146 10.20 21.53 11.92
N TYR A 147 10.69 20.32 12.16
CA TYR A 147 11.18 19.89 13.46
C TYR A 147 12.68 19.52 13.43
N ASN A 148 13.41 19.93 12.39
CA ASN A 148 14.85 19.66 12.22
C ASN A 148 15.26 18.20 12.53
N LEU A 149 14.45 17.23 12.10
CA LEU A 149 14.63 15.82 12.48
C LEU A 149 15.78 15.13 11.75
N LYS A 150 16.35 15.79 10.74
CA LYS A 150 17.42 15.24 9.91
C LYS A 150 18.48 16.30 9.61
N PRO A 151 19.77 16.02 9.89
CA PRO A 151 20.84 16.90 9.47
C PRO A 151 20.96 16.85 7.93
N ASN A 152 20.98 18.01 7.27
CA ASN A 152 21.07 18.23 5.82
C ASN A 152 19.78 18.01 5.02
N ILE A 153 18.95 19.06 4.93
CA ILE A 153 17.62 19.02 4.31
C ILE A 153 17.60 19.57 2.86
N GLU A 154 18.68 20.23 2.42
CA GLU A 154 18.71 20.95 1.13
C GLU A 154 18.56 20.06 -0.13
N GLU A 155 18.76 18.73 -0.03
CA GLU A 155 18.83 17.84 -1.20
C GLU A 155 17.49 17.26 -1.73
N TYR A 156 16.37 17.33 -1.02
CA TYR A 156 15.21 16.48 -1.35
C TYR A 156 14.20 17.05 -2.36
N LYS A 157 14.57 18.07 -3.15
CA LYS A 157 13.67 18.73 -4.12
C LYS A 157 13.14 17.78 -5.22
N ARG A 158 13.78 16.63 -5.45
CA ARG A 158 13.37 15.59 -6.42
C ARG A 158 13.31 14.20 -5.78
N SER A 159 12.69 14.10 -4.60
CA SER A 159 12.59 12.84 -3.88
C SER A 159 11.72 11.81 -4.60
N SER A 160 12.23 10.60 -4.76
CA SER A 160 11.52 9.43 -5.27
C SER A 160 11.11 8.56 -4.09
N PHE A 161 9.81 8.25 -3.98
CA PHE A 161 9.28 7.47 -2.86
C PHE A 161 10.07 6.18 -2.60
N ILE A 162 10.32 5.40 -3.66
CA ILE A 162 10.96 4.09 -3.54
C ILE A 162 12.41 4.15 -3.06
N ASN A 163 13.12 5.24 -3.37
CA ASN A 163 14.54 5.38 -3.02
C ASN A 163 14.74 6.12 -1.68
N ASP A 164 13.87 7.09 -1.40
CA ASP A 164 14.15 8.07 -0.34
C ASP A 164 13.30 7.84 0.92
N PHE A 165 12.20 7.10 0.85
CA PHE A 165 11.23 7.01 1.96
C PHE A 165 11.88 6.55 3.27
N THR A 166 12.66 5.46 3.24
CA THR A 166 13.30 4.92 4.45
C THR A 166 14.31 5.91 5.04
N ASN A 167 15.15 6.49 4.20
CA ASN A 167 16.15 7.44 4.65
C ASN A 167 15.50 8.73 5.20
N LEU A 168 14.48 9.25 4.53
CA LEU A 168 13.72 10.40 4.99
C LEU A 168 12.99 10.12 6.30
N SER A 169 12.51 8.89 6.49
CA SER A 169 11.75 8.51 7.68
C SER A 169 12.63 8.06 8.86
N TYR A 170 13.96 8.25 8.77
CA TYR A 170 14.94 7.80 9.76
C TYR A 170 14.51 8.04 11.22
N ALA A 171 14.07 9.26 11.54
CA ALA A 171 13.71 9.65 12.90
C ALA A 171 12.48 8.91 13.45
N PHE A 172 11.63 8.36 12.57
CA PHE A 172 10.38 7.69 12.94
C PHE A 172 10.54 6.19 13.20
N PHE A 173 11.65 5.55 12.81
CA PHE A 173 11.85 4.11 13.07
C PHE A 173 12.05 3.78 14.54
N LYS A 174 11.47 2.69 15.04
CA LYS A 174 11.63 2.25 16.44
C LYS A 174 13.10 2.02 16.80
N THR A 175 13.81 1.29 15.95
CA THR A 175 15.22 0.93 16.12
C THR A 175 15.96 0.94 14.78
N ARG A 176 17.29 0.82 14.82
CA ARG A 176 18.10 0.56 13.62
C ARG A 176 17.74 -0.77 12.95
N GLY A 177 17.35 -1.78 13.72
CA GLY A 177 16.90 -3.06 13.19
C GLY A 177 15.61 -2.95 12.39
N THR A 178 14.62 -2.18 12.86
CA THR A 178 13.38 -1.93 12.11
C THR A 178 13.63 -1.09 10.86
N GLN A 179 14.56 -0.12 10.93
CA GLN A 179 14.98 0.62 9.74
C GLN A 179 15.56 -0.32 8.69
N TYR A 180 16.52 -1.18 9.06
CA TYR A 180 17.13 -2.14 8.15
C TYR A 180 16.10 -3.09 7.52
N ARG A 181 15.14 -3.59 8.31
CA ARG A 181 14.03 -4.42 7.80
C ARG A 181 13.20 -3.67 6.75
N SER A 182 12.87 -2.41 6.99
CA SER A 182 12.21 -1.56 5.99
C SER A 182 13.08 -1.37 4.74
N GLU A 183 14.38 -1.14 4.88
CA GLU A 183 15.30 -1.02 3.72
C GLU A 183 15.25 -2.27 2.84
N GLN A 184 15.27 -3.48 3.44
CA GLN A 184 15.14 -4.73 2.70
C GLN A 184 13.78 -4.84 1.98
N PHE A 185 12.69 -4.46 2.65
CA PHE A 185 11.36 -4.46 2.02
C PHE A 185 11.28 -3.48 0.84
N PHE A 186 11.75 -2.23 0.99
CA PHE A 186 11.74 -1.25 -0.10
C PHE A 186 12.68 -1.65 -1.24
N LEU A 187 13.79 -2.35 -0.95
CA LEU A 187 14.66 -2.95 -1.95
C LEU A 187 13.93 -4.04 -2.74
N LEU A 188 13.18 -4.92 -2.06
CA LEU A 188 12.34 -5.93 -2.71
C LEU A 188 11.28 -5.27 -3.61
N LEU A 189 10.57 -4.26 -3.09
CA LEU A 189 9.55 -3.52 -3.83
C LEU A 189 10.14 -2.85 -5.08
N LYS A 190 11.34 -2.24 -4.96
CA LYS A 190 12.05 -1.61 -6.08
C LYS A 190 12.36 -2.58 -7.22
N HIS A 191 12.70 -3.82 -6.90
CA HIS A 191 13.03 -4.84 -7.90
C HIS A 191 11.82 -5.66 -8.36
N SER A 192 10.65 -5.43 -7.76
CA SER A 192 9.43 -6.13 -8.13
C SER A 192 8.94 -5.70 -9.53
N TRP A 193 8.61 -6.68 -10.37
CA TRP A 193 8.03 -6.40 -11.69
C TRP A 193 6.71 -5.62 -11.57
N ILE A 194 5.81 -6.01 -10.66
CA ILE A 194 4.49 -5.38 -10.59
C ILE A 194 4.58 -3.93 -10.18
N PHE A 195 5.50 -3.60 -9.26
CA PHE A 195 5.68 -2.21 -8.84
C PHE A 195 6.25 -1.33 -9.97
N ASN A 196 7.22 -1.86 -10.73
CA ASN A 196 7.77 -1.16 -11.89
C ASN A 196 6.73 -1.00 -13.01
N HIS A 197 5.88 -2.02 -13.25
CA HIS A 197 4.75 -1.92 -14.18
C HIS A 197 3.78 -0.79 -13.78
N LEU A 198 3.41 -0.70 -12.49
CA LEU A 198 2.56 0.39 -12.00
C LEU A 198 3.19 1.78 -12.16
N LEU A 199 4.51 1.90 -11.95
CA LEU A 199 5.25 3.14 -12.20
C LEU A 199 5.24 3.53 -13.68
N GLU A 200 5.41 2.56 -14.58
CA GLU A 200 5.35 2.79 -16.02
C GLU A 200 3.96 3.24 -16.46
N ILE A 201 2.91 2.54 -16.01
CA ILE A 201 1.52 2.95 -16.26
C ILE A 201 1.26 4.37 -15.77
N LYS A 202 1.72 4.72 -14.56
CA LYS A 202 1.59 6.08 -14.04
C LYS A 202 2.28 7.12 -14.94
N THR A 203 3.49 6.79 -15.40
CA THR A 203 4.28 7.66 -16.27
C THR A 203 3.59 7.87 -17.62
N ASN A 204 3.00 6.82 -18.18
CA ASN A 204 2.28 6.88 -19.44
C ASN A 204 1.00 7.72 -19.31
N LEU A 205 0.23 7.54 -18.24
CA LEU A 205 -0.98 8.33 -17.96
C LEU A 205 -0.69 9.82 -17.71
N ASP A 206 0.49 10.17 -17.20
CA ASP A 206 0.90 11.58 -17.04
C ASP A 206 1.29 12.24 -18.36
N ASN A 207 1.80 11.46 -19.32
CA ASN A 207 2.37 11.95 -20.58
C ASN A 207 1.44 11.77 -21.78
N SER A 208 0.36 11.01 -21.66
CA SER A 208 -0.55 10.71 -22.76
C SER A 208 -2.01 10.62 -22.30
N ASP A 209 -2.92 11.09 -23.15
CA ASP A 209 -4.38 10.98 -22.95
C ASP A 209 -4.91 9.59 -23.37
N TYR A 210 -4.20 8.52 -23.00
CA TYR A 210 -4.61 7.16 -23.31
C TYR A 210 -5.38 6.54 -22.14
N LEU A 211 -6.58 6.05 -22.42
CA LEU A 211 -7.45 5.40 -21.44
C LEU A 211 -7.33 3.87 -21.54
N VAL A 212 -7.02 3.25 -20.40
CA VAL A 212 -6.91 1.79 -20.26
C VAL A 212 -7.85 1.26 -19.20
N ASN A 213 -8.27 0.01 -19.38
CA ASN A 213 -8.83 -0.73 -18.26
C ASN A 213 -7.72 -0.96 -17.23
N LEU A 214 -7.83 -0.27 -16.09
CA LEU A 214 -6.85 -0.29 -15.00
C LEU A 214 -7.34 -1.08 -13.78
N VAL A 215 -8.32 -1.97 -13.93
CA VAL A 215 -8.86 -2.75 -12.79
C VAL A 215 -7.77 -3.55 -12.10
N PHE A 216 -6.97 -4.28 -12.87
CA PHE A 216 -5.86 -5.09 -12.36
C PHE A 216 -4.79 -4.21 -11.70
N GLU A 217 -4.40 -3.11 -12.37
CA GLU A 217 -3.40 -2.16 -11.87
C GLU A 217 -3.87 -1.50 -10.56
N LEU A 218 -5.15 -1.12 -10.48
CA LEU A 218 -5.74 -0.55 -9.27
C LEU A 218 -5.74 -1.52 -8.10
N GLU A 219 -6.11 -2.77 -8.35
CA GLU A 219 -6.11 -3.81 -7.33
C GLU A 219 -4.70 -4.09 -6.81
N CYS A 220 -3.72 -4.26 -7.71
CA CYS A 220 -2.32 -4.43 -7.32
C CYS A 220 -1.78 -3.22 -6.57
N LEU A 221 -2.10 -2.01 -7.03
CA LEU A 221 -1.69 -0.76 -6.38
C LEU A 221 -2.25 -0.65 -4.97
N PHE A 222 -3.53 -0.98 -4.77
CA PHE A 222 -4.16 -1.01 -3.46
C PHE A 222 -3.46 -1.99 -2.52
N ILE A 223 -3.19 -3.22 -2.98
CA ILE A 223 -2.51 -4.25 -2.18
C ILE A 223 -1.10 -3.79 -1.78
N ILE A 224 -0.33 -3.22 -2.72
CA ILE A 224 1.03 -2.72 -2.47
C ILE A 224 1.02 -1.56 -1.45
N ILE A 225 0.08 -0.62 -1.57
CA ILE A 225 -0.04 0.48 -0.61
C ILE A 225 -0.38 -0.07 0.78
N CYS A 226 -1.32 -1.01 0.88
CA CYS A 226 -1.63 -1.64 2.17
C CYS A 226 -0.41 -2.38 2.75
N ARG A 227 0.38 -3.05 1.91
CA ARG A 227 1.62 -3.71 2.34
C ARG A 227 2.66 -2.73 2.89
N ILE A 228 2.81 -1.56 2.26
CA ILE A 228 3.64 -0.45 2.75
C ILE A 228 3.10 0.07 4.08
N PHE A 229 1.79 0.27 4.18
CA PHE A 229 1.13 0.75 5.39
C PHE A 229 1.30 -0.22 6.57
N ILE A 230 1.24 -1.52 6.32
CA ILE A 230 1.60 -2.56 7.30
C ILE A 230 3.06 -2.41 7.70
N GLN A 231 4.01 -2.27 6.75
CA GLN A 231 5.43 -2.09 7.07
C GLN A 231 5.67 -0.89 7.98
N ILE A 232 5.05 0.26 7.66
CA ILE A 232 5.12 1.48 8.48
C ILE A 232 4.61 1.19 9.89
N THR A 233 3.49 0.49 10.02
CA THR A 233 2.90 0.12 11.33
C THR A 233 3.83 -0.77 12.16
N LEU A 234 4.49 -1.74 11.52
CA LEU A 234 5.42 -2.65 12.19
C LEU A 234 6.69 -1.93 12.66
N ASP A 235 7.21 -1.00 11.86
CA ASP A 235 8.57 -0.46 12.01
C ASP A 235 8.64 0.93 12.63
N PHE A 236 7.58 1.73 12.58
CA PHE A 236 7.59 3.10 13.11
C PHE A 236 7.24 3.15 14.59
N LYS A 237 7.83 4.12 15.29
CA LYS A 237 7.45 4.57 16.63
C LYS A 237 5.94 4.79 16.72
N THR A 238 5.35 4.53 17.88
CA THR A 238 3.93 4.80 18.16
C THR A 238 3.59 6.29 18.05
N ASN A 239 2.31 6.65 17.95
CA ASN A 239 1.88 8.06 17.95
C ASN A 239 2.39 8.83 19.17
N TYR A 240 2.40 8.21 20.36
CA TYR A 240 2.93 8.82 21.56
C TYR A 240 4.41 9.17 21.43
N GLU A 241 5.23 8.22 20.98
CA GLU A 241 6.67 8.41 20.78
C GLU A 241 6.97 9.43 19.67
N ILE A 242 6.20 9.41 18.58
CA ILE A 242 6.31 10.40 17.50
C ILE A 242 5.97 11.80 18.03
N ASN A 243 4.84 11.97 18.72
CA ASN A 243 4.43 13.27 19.26
C ASN A 243 5.48 13.81 20.24
N LYS A 244 5.99 12.97 21.15
CA LYS A 244 7.09 13.34 22.05
C LYS A 244 8.34 13.77 21.29
N LEU A 245 8.72 13.06 20.22
CA LEU A 245 9.85 13.44 19.35
C LEU A 245 9.63 14.82 18.72
N LEU A 246 8.43 15.09 18.21
CA LEU A 246 8.10 16.38 17.59
C LEU A 246 8.09 17.51 18.63
N GLU A 247 7.56 17.27 19.84
CA GLU A 247 7.53 18.23 20.94
C GLU A 247 8.94 18.66 21.36
N ILE A 248 9.83 17.70 21.63
CA ILE A 248 11.22 17.96 22.04
C ILE A 248 11.96 18.82 21.00
N ASN A 249 11.73 18.57 19.72
CA ASN A 249 12.40 19.31 18.65
C ASN A 249 11.70 20.63 18.31
N SER A 250 10.45 20.84 18.74
CA SER A 250 9.76 22.12 18.59
C SER A 250 10.22 23.18 19.59
N THR A 251 10.72 22.75 20.76
CA THR A 251 11.24 23.64 21.81
C THR A 251 12.71 24.03 21.62
N ASN A 252 13.39 23.42 20.64
CA ASN A 252 14.79 23.68 20.31
C ASN A 252 14.95 24.61 19.08
N LEU A 253 13.86 25.24 18.63
CA LEU A 253 13.80 26.26 17.58
C LEU A 253 13.61 27.65 18.20
#